data_AF-A0A448MSP0-F1
#
_entry.id   AF-A0A448MSP0-F1
#
_cell.length_a   1.000
_cell.length_b   1.000
_cell.length_c   1.000
_cell.angle_alpha   90.00
_cell.angle_beta   90.00
_cell.angle_gamma   90.00
#
_symmetry.space_group_name_H-M   'P 1'
#
loop_
_entity.id
_entity.type
_entity.pdbx_description
1 polymer ?
#
loop_
_entity_poly.entity_id
_entity_poly.type
_entity_poly.pdbx_seq_one_letter_code
_entity_poly.pdbx_strand_id
1 'polypeptide(L)'
;MIQINPEILMFLTAQLARRVQNTSRQVSNLAFLDVAGRIAQTLINLAKQPEAMTHPDGMQIKITRQEIGQMVGCSRETVGRIIKMLEDQNLIYAHGKTIVVYGVR
;
A
#
# COMPACT_ATOMS: atom_id res chain seq x y z
N MET A 1 -1.84 37.15 30.13
CA MET A 1 -2.80 36.24 29.45
C MET A 1 -2.40 34.76 29.47
N ILE A 2 -1.12 34.36 29.39
CA ILE A 2 -0.72 32.93 29.58
C ILE A 2 -0.73 32.52 31.07
N GLN A 3 -0.59 33.47 31.99
CA GLN A 3 -0.64 33.24 33.43
C GLN A 3 -2.06 33.15 34.04
N ILE A 4 -3.12 33.32 33.24
CA ILE A 4 -4.48 33.53 33.78
C ILE A 4 -5.36 32.27 33.68
N ASN A 5 -5.07 31.31 32.80
CA ASN A 5 -5.79 30.03 32.82
C ASN A 5 -5.04 28.90 32.09
N PRO A 6 -4.25 28.05 32.79
CA PRO A 6 -3.52 26.94 32.18
C PRO A 6 -4.41 25.87 31.53
N GLU A 7 -5.69 25.80 31.90
CA GLU A 7 -6.66 24.89 31.28
C GLU A 7 -6.94 25.24 29.81
N ILE A 8 -6.95 26.54 29.48
CA ILE A 8 -7.13 27.01 28.10
C ILE A 8 -5.94 26.57 27.23
N LEU A 9 -4.73 26.64 27.78
CA LEU A 9 -3.53 26.18 27.09
C LEU A 9 -3.57 24.66 26.85
N MET A 10 -4.01 23.86 27.83
CA MET A 10 -4.17 22.42 27.66
C MET A 10 -5.23 22.05 26.62
N PHE A 11 -6.35 22.76 26.59
CA PHE A 11 -7.38 22.55 25.55
C PHE A 11 -6.86 22.87 24.16
N LEU A 12 -6.12 23.98 24.01
CA LEU A 12 -5.54 24.37 22.74
C LEU A 12 -4.49 23.37 22.26
N THR A 13 -3.59 22.91 23.14
CA THR A 13 -2.55 21.94 22.78
C THR A 13 -3.14 20.56 22.46
N ALA A 14 -4.18 20.11 23.18
CA ALA A 14 -4.89 18.87 22.87
C ALA A 14 -5.55 18.92 21.47
N GLN A 15 -6.17 20.05 21.13
CA GLN A 15 -6.79 20.25 19.81
C GLN A 15 -5.75 20.30 18.69
N LEU A 16 -4.60 20.95 18.93
CA LEU A 16 -3.48 20.96 17.99
C LEU A 16 -2.88 19.56 17.81
N ALA A 17 -2.64 18.82 18.89
CA ALA A 17 -2.14 17.45 18.84
C ALA A 17 -3.08 16.53 18.03
N ARG A 18 -4.40 16.64 18.26
CA ARG A 18 -5.41 15.90 17.50
C ARG A 18 -5.41 16.27 16.02
N ARG A 19 -5.27 17.56 15.67
CA ARG A 19 -5.16 18.00 14.28
C ARG A 19 -3.90 17.46 13.61
N VAL A 20 -2.74 17.54 14.27
CA VAL A 20 -1.48 16.98 13.75
C VAL A 20 -1.60 15.48 13.52
N GLN A 21 -2.16 14.73 14.46
CA GLN A 21 -2.39 13.29 14.30
C GLN A 21 -3.32 12.98 13.11
N ASN A 22 -4.40 13.74 12.95
CA ASN A 22 -5.33 13.57 11.84
C ASN A 22 -4.67 13.89 10.49
N THR A 23 -3.88 14.96 10.41
CA THR A 23 -3.13 15.32 9.19
C THR A 23 -2.12 14.25 8.84
N SER A 24 -1.33 13.76 9.81
CA SER A 24 -0.40 12.64 9.57
C SER A 24 -1.11 11.39 9.06
N ARG A 25 -2.32 11.10 9.57
CA ARG A 25 -3.14 9.98 9.06
C ARG A 25 -3.60 10.21 7.62
N GLN A 26 -4.03 11.41 7.27
CA GLN A 26 -4.45 11.76 5.90
C GLN A 26 -3.28 11.67 4.92
N VAL A 27 -2.11 12.21 5.27
CA VAL A 27 -0.88 12.10 4.45
C VAL A 27 -0.48 10.63 4.29
N SER A 28 -0.55 9.84 5.36
CA SER A 28 -0.25 8.40 5.29
C SER A 28 -1.22 7.65 4.37
N ASN A 29 -2.51 7.99 4.38
CA ASN A 29 -3.51 7.40 3.49
C ASN A 29 -3.26 7.76 2.02
N LEU A 30 -2.86 9.01 1.73
CA LEU A 30 -2.51 9.44 0.38
C LEU A 30 -1.26 8.72 -0.13
N ALA A 31 -0.22 8.64 0.69
CA ALA A 31 0.99 7.88 0.36
C ALA A 31 0.69 6.38 0.17
N PHE A 32 -0.27 5.83 0.93
CA PHE A 32 -0.70 4.45 0.79
C PHE A 32 -1.41 4.19 -0.56
N LEU A 33 -2.29 5.10 -0.99
CA LEU A 33 -2.92 5.02 -2.31
C LEU A 33 -1.90 5.12 -3.46
N ASP A 34 -0.91 6.01 -3.31
CA ASP A 34 0.19 6.15 -4.27
C ASP A 34 1.07 4.89 -4.35
N VAL A 35 1.43 4.29 -3.21
CA VAL A 35 2.18 3.02 -3.16
C VAL A 35 1.35 1.85 -3.71
N ALA A 36 0.05 1.79 -3.43
CA ALA A 36 -0.82 0.74 -3.96
C ALA A 36 -0.91 0.79 -5.48
N GLY A 37 -1.07 1.98 -6.06
CA GLY A 37 -1.03 2.19 -7.51
C GLY A 37 0.30 1.75 -8.12
N ARG A 38 1.43 2.12 -7.49
CA ARG A 38 2.75 1.69 -7.95
C ARG A 38 2.93 0.16 -7.92
N ILE A 39 2.52 -0.50 -6.83
CA ILE A 39 2.58 -1.97 -6.75
C ILE A 39 1.71 -2.62 -7.83
N ALA A 40 0.48 -2.15 -8.02
CA ALA A 40 -0.40 -2.67 -9.06
C ALA A 40 0.23 -2.53 -10.46
N GLN A 41 0.81 -1.36 -10.75
CA GLN A 41 1.51 -1.14 -12.02
C GLN A 41 2.72 -2.06 -12.19
N THR A 42 3.52 -2.27 -11.14
CA THR A 42 4.64 -3.21 -11.16
C THR A 42 4.17 -4.63 -11.46
N LEU A 43 3.09 -5.10 -10.82
CA LEU A 43 2.53 -6.44 -11.08
C LEU A 43 2.07 -6.59 -12.54
N ILE A 44 1.40 -5.57 -13.10
CA ILE A 44 0.99 -5.55 -14.51
C ILE A 44 2.20 -5.58 -15.45
N ASN A 45 3.26 -4.82 -15.12
CA ASN A 45 4.48 -4.79 -15.93
C ASN A 45 5.19 -6.15 -15.91
N LEU A 46 5.28 -6.80 -14.75
CA LEU A 46 5.85 -8.15 -14.61
C LEU A 46 5.00 -9.18 -15.37
N ALA A 47 3.68 -9.06 -15.34
CA ALA A 47 2.77 -9.93 -16.09
C ALA A 47 2.93 -9.83 -17.62
N LYS A 48 3.50 -8.74 -18.13
CA LYS A 48 3.79 -8.53 -19.56
C LYS A 48 5.20 -8.98 -19.96
N GLN A 49 6.05 -9.37 -19.02
CA GLN A 49 7.39 -9.84 -19.32
C GLN A 49 7.35 -11.26 -19.90
N PRO A 50 8.33 -11.64 -20.74
CA PRO A 50 8.39 -12.98 -21.34
C PRO A 50 8.56 -14.11 -20.31
N GLU A 51 8.95 -13.77 -19.09
CA GLU A 51 9.10 -14.69 -17.96
C GLU A 51 7.76 -15.01 -17.27
N ALA A 52 6.70 -14.25 -17.57
CA ALA A 52 5.37 -14.49 -17.06
C ALA A 52 4.74 -15.73 -17.73
N MET A 53 4.10 -16.56 -16.93
CA MET A 53 3.48 -17.81 -17.38
C MET A 53 1.99 -17.59 -17.60
N THR A 54 1.43 -18.08 -18.71
CA THR A 54 -0.02 -18.02 -18.93
C THR A 54 -0.76 -18.87 -17.89
N HIS A 55 -1.79 -18.30 -17.27
CA HIS A 55 -2.70 -18.96 -16.34
C HIS A 55 -4.13 -18.91 -16.91
N PRO A 56 -5.01 -19.90 -16.63
CA PRO A 56 -6.41 -19.86 -17.11
C PRO A 56 -7.13 -18.54 -16.81
N ASP A 57 -6.83 -17.93 -15.66
CA ASP A 57 -7.46 -16.69 -15.20
C ASP A 57 -6.68 -15.40 -15.57
N GLY A 58 -5.52 -15.50 -16.22
CA GLY A 58 -4.68 -14.35 -16.56
C GLY A 58 -3.20 -14.70 -16.71
N MET A 59 -2.32 -13.96 -16.03
CA MET A 59 -0.88 -14.19 -16.06
C MET A 59 -0.35 -14.52 -14.66
N GLN A 60 0.50 -15.53 -14.58
CA GLN A 60 1.18 -15.95 -13.38
C GLN A 60 2.63 -15.44 -13.39
N ILE A 61 3.01 -14.77 -12.31
CA ILE A 61 4.37 -14.28 -12.06
C ILE A 61 4.93 -14.90 -10.78
N LYS A 62 6.25 -15.09 -10.75
CA LYS A 62 6.97 -15.60 -9.58
C LYS A 62 7.83 -14.48 -8.99
N ILE A 63 7.37 -13.88 -7.90
CA ILE A 63 8.06 -12.77 -7.24
C ILE A 63 7.78 -12.79 -5.73
N THR A 64 8.78 -12.40 -4.94
CA THR A 64 8.65 -12.26 -3.49
C THR A 64 8.18 -10.86 -3.10
N ARG A 65 7.55 -10.75 -1.92
CA ARG A 65 7.15 -9.44 -1.35
C ARG A 65 8.34 -8.51 -1.12
N GLN A 66 9.53 -9.06 -0.87
CA GLN A 66 10.76 -8.29 -0.69
C GLN A 66 11.23 -7.67 -2.01
N GLU A 67 11.21 -8.43 -3.10
CA GLU A 67 11.57 -7.93 -4.44
C GLU A 67 10.60 -6.83 -4.89
N ILE A 68 9.29 -7.02 -4.71
CA ILE A 68 8.30 -5.96 -4.99
C ILE A 68 8.61 -4.70 -4.17
N GLY A 69 8.92 -4.87 -2.88
CA GLY A 69 9.28 -3.75 -1.99
C GLY A 69 10.51 -2.99 -2.46
N GLN A 70 11.54 -3.70 -2.94
CA GLN A 70 12.74 -3.10 -3.52
C GLN A 70 12.45 -2.34 -4.81
N MET A 71 11.59 -2.87 -5.70
CA MET A 71 11.22 -2.21 -6.96
C MET A 71 10.41 -0.92 -6.73
N VAL A 72 9.51 -0.93 -5.74
CA VAL A 72 8.59 0.20 -5.48
C VAL A 72 9.12 1.19 -4.42
N GLY A 73 10.16 0.81 -3.67
CA GLY A 73 10.72 1.61 -2.59
C GLY A 73 9.85 1.59 -1.32
N CYS A 74 9.31 0.43 -0.95
CA CYS A 74 8.48 0.28 0.25
C CYS A 74 8.82 -0.98 1.05
N SER A 75 8.37 -1.03 2.31
CA SER A 75 8.64 -2.17 3.18
C SER A 75 7.83 -3.42 2.77
N ARG A 76 8.36 -4.60 3.05
CA ARG A 76 7.67 -5.88 2.75
C ARG A 76 6.31 -5.98 3.43
N GLU A 77 6.14 -5.35 4.60
CA GLU A 77 4.89 -5.31 5.36
C GLU A 77 3.84 -4.47 4.63
N THR A 78 4.27 -3.38 3.99
CA THR A 78 3.39 -2.51 3.18
C THR A 78 2.95 -3.25 1.93
N VAL A 79 3.88 -3.93 1.24
CA VAL A 79 3.56 -4.81 0.11
C VAL A 79 2.56 -5.89 0.51
N GLY A 80 2.78 -6.57 1.65
CA GLY A 80 1.89 -7.62 2.14
C GLY A 80 0.46 -7.13 2.39
N ARG A 81 0.29 -5.94 2.98
CA ARG A 81 -1.03 -5.32 3.18
C ARG A 81 -1.71 -4.98 1.86
N ILE A 82 -0.97 -4.46 0.89
CA ILE A 82 -1.51 -4.08 -0.42
C ILE A 82 -1.88 -5.31 -1.25
N ILE A 83 -1.05 -6.35 -1.26
CA ILE A 83 -1.38 -7.62 -1.93
C ILE A 83 -2.67 -8.18 -1.36
N LYS A 84 -2.82 -8.21 -0.03
CA LYS A 84 -4.06 -8.68 0.60
C LYS A 84 -5.26 -7.83 0.20
N MET A 85 -5.11 -6.50 0.16
CA MET A 85 -6.17 -5.60 -0.31
C MET A 85 -6.57 -5.86 -1.77
N LEU A 86 -5.60 -6.11 -2.66
CA LEU A 86 -5.86 -6.42 -4.07
C LEU A 86 -6.51 -7.81 -4.24
N GLU A 87 -6.15 -8.76 -3.37
CA GLU A 87 -6.78 -10.09 -3.30
C GLU A 87 -8.22 -10.00 -2.79
N ASP A 88 -8.48 -9.21 -1.74
CA ASP A 88 -9.82 -8.93 -1.22
C ASP A 88 -10.72 -8.24 -2.27
N GLN A 89 -10.12 -7.54 -3.24
CA GLN A 89 -10.79 -6.91 -4.38
C GLN A 89 -10.96 -7.85 -5.59
N ASN A 90 -10.56 -9.12 -5.50
CA ASN A 90 -10.54 -10.09 -6.61
C ASN A 90 -9.78 -9.60 -7.86
N LEU A 91 -8.70 -8.85 -7.68
CA LEU A 91 -7.84 -8.38 -8.78
C LEU A 91 -6.63 -9.30 -9.01
N ILE A 92 -6.17 -9.95 -7.95
CA ILE A 92 -5.04 -10.89 -7.97
C ILE A 92 -5.33 -12.07 -7.06
N TYR A 93 -4.57 -13.15 -7.24
CA TYR A 93 -4.49 -14.26 -6.30
C TYR A 93 -3.03 -14.52 -5.91
N ALA A 94 -2.74 -14.61 -4.62
CA ALA A 94 -1.37 -14.73 -4.12
C ALA A 94 -1.15 -16.02 -3.34
N HIS A 95 -0.31 -16.92 -3.88
CA HIS A 95 0.07 -18.17 -3.22
C HIS A 95 1.58 -18.29 -3.06
N GLY A 96 2.08 -18.05 -1.85
CA GLY A 96 3.51 -18.13 -1.54
C GLY A 96 4.34 -17.08 -2.29
N LYS A 97 5.19 -17.54 -3.22
CA LYS A 97 6.01 -16.68 -4.11
C LYS A 97 5.37 -16.49 -5.50
N THR A 98 4.17 -17.03 -5.70
CA THR A 98 3.46 -17.03 -6.97
C THR A 98 2.28 -16.08 -6.86
N ILE A 99 2.13 -15.18 -7.83
CA ILE A 99 1.00 -14.26 -7.91
C ILE A 99 0.36 -14.44 -9.29
N VAL A 100 -0.97 -14.60 -9.31
CA VAL A 100 -1.77 -14.60 -10.53
C VAL A 100 -2.44 -13.24 -10.63
N VAL A 101 -2.23 -12.55 -11.76
CA VAL A 101 -2.85 -11.28 -12.08
C VAL A 101 -3.98 -11.53 -13.07
N TYR A 102 -5.20 -11.18 -12.68
CA TYR A 102 -6.38 -11.43 -13.51
C TYR A 102 -6.52 -10.42 -14.65
N GLY A 103 -7.10 -10.85 -15.77
CA GLY A 103 -7.52 -9.96 -16.86
C GLY A 103 -6.38 -9.31 -17.67
N VAL A 104 -5.11 -9.61 -17.36
CA VAL A 104 -3.96 -9.22 -18.18
C VAL A 104 -3.73 -10.35 -19.19
N ARG A 105 -3.91 -10.05 -20.48
CA ARG A 105 -3.66 -10.97 -21.60
C ARG A 105 -2.97 -10.20 -22.72
#